data_AF-A0A1M7UFE9-F1
#
_entry.id   AF-A0A1M7UFE9-F1
#
_cell.length_a   1.000
_cell.length_b   1.000
_cell.length_c   1.000
_cell.angle_alpha   90.00
_cell.angle_beta   90.00
_cell.angle_gamma   90.00
#
_symmetry.space_group_name_H-M   'P 1'
#
loop_
_entity.id
_entity.type
_entity.pdbx_description
1 polymer ?
#
loop_
_entity_poly.entity_id
_entity_poly.type
_entity_poly.pdbx_seq_one_letter_code
_entity_poly.pdbx_strand_id
1 'polypeptide(L)'
;MQYFVVMIDYGRRGREAIVDPEITRREVVSRIASGEYANISFIHEVADFSVEDVTEDILAEAAVPEIASSSADLQASAFDHIRDLRKHEPA
;
A
#
# COMPACT_ATOMS: atom_id res chain seq x y z
N MET A 1 -7.49 -20.66 -0.34
CA MET A 1 -7.36 -19.56 -1.33
C MET A 1 -7.76 -18.29 -0.59
N GLN A 2 -6.92 -17.25 -0.59
CA GLN A 2 -7.08 -16.05 0.24
C GLN A 2 -7.39 -14.85 -0.66
N TYR A 3 -8.40 -14.07 -0.33
CA TYR A 3 -8.76 -12.88 -1.10
C TYR A 3 -9.52 -11.86 -0.23
N PHE A 4 -9.60 -10.63 -0.74
CA PHE A 4 -10.28 -9.54 -0.06
C PHE A 4 -11.56 -9.18 -0.78
N VAL A 5 -12.60 -8.88 0.00
CA VAL A 5 -13.85 -8.31 -0.49
C VAL A 5 -13.95 -6.89 0.04
N VAL A 6 -13.82 -5.91 -0.84
CA VAL A 6 -13.97 -4.49 -0.50
C VAL A 6 -15.37 -4.06 -0.92
N MET A 7 -16.17 -3.63 0.04
CA MET A 7 -17.51 -3.11 -0.23
C MET A 7 -17.52 -1.59 -0.22
N ILE A 8 -17.86 -1.00 -1.36
CA ILE A 8 -17.96 0.44 -1.56
C ILE A 8 -19.43 0.87 -1.53
N ASP A 9 -19.75 1.91 -0.76
CA ASP A 9 -21.07 2.53 -0.74
C ASP A 9 -21.10 3.80 -1.60
N TYR A 10 -21.86 3.76 -2.70
CA TYR A 10 -22.11 4.92 -3.55
C TYR A 10 -23.44 5.62 -3.20
N GLY A 11 -24.01 5.34 -2.02
CA GLY A 11 -25.26 5.90 -1.53
C GLY A 11 -26.45 5.49 -2.39
N ARG A 12 -27.07 6.47 -3.05
CA ARG A 12 -28.28 6.24 -3.89
C ARG A 12 -28.02 5.34 -5.10
N ARG A 13 -26.77 5.16 -5.49
CA ARG A 13 -26.38 4.28 -6.60
C ARG A 13 -26.23 2.81 -6.17
N GLY A 14 -26.34 2.53 -4.87
CA GLY A 14 -26.16 1.19 -4.31
C GLY A 14 -24.73 0.94 -3.85
N ARG A 15 -24.45 -0.33 -3.56
CA ARG A 15 -23.16 -0.79 -3.05
C ARG A 15 -22.50 -1.73 -4.05
N GLU A 16 -21.19 -1.66 -4.16
CA GLU A 16 -20.38 -2.49 -5.04
C GLU A 16 -19.43 -3.36 -4.21
N ALA A 17 -19.47 -4.67 -4.46
CA ALA A 17 -18.51 -5.61 -3.90
C ALA A 17 -17.40 -5.84 -4.93
N ILE A 18 -16.21 -5.32 -4.63
CA ILE A 18 -15.00 -5.58 -5.41
C ILE A 18 -14.37 -6.84 -4.84
N VAL A 19 -14.28 -7.88 -5.68
CA VAL A 19 -13.70 -9.19 -5.33
C VAL A 19 -12.65 -9.52 -6.37
N ASP A 20 -11.40 -9.53 -5.95
CA ASP A 20 -10.27 -9.87 -6.79
C ASP A 20 -9.37 -10.87 -6.03
N PRO A 21 -9.31 -12.15 -6.45
CA PRO A 21 -8.47 -13.14 -5.81
C PRO A 21 -6.97 -12.96 -6.06
N GLU A 22 -6.58 -12.10 -7.00
CA GLU A 22 -5.18 -11.90 -7.37
C GLU A 22 -4.54 -10.73 -6.61
N ILE A 23 -5.35 -9.84 -6.02
CA ILE A 23 -4.82 -8.70 -5.26
C ILE A 23 -4.41 -9.09 -3.85
N THR A 24 -3.25 -8.57 -3.44
CA THR A 24 -2.71 -8.74 -2.09
C THR A 24 -3.26 -7.67 -1.13
N ARG A 25 -3.12 -7.91 0.18
CA ARG A 25 -3.44 -6.92 1.22
C ARG A 25 -2.76 -5.57 0.96
N ARG A 26 -1.49 -5.60 0.54
CA ARG A 26 -0.71 -4.40 0.23
C ARG A 26 -1.30 -3.61 -0.94
N GLU A 27 -1.80 -4.28 -1.96
CA GLU A 27 -2.47 -3.60 -3.09
C GLU A 27 -3.81 -3.02 -2.67
N VAL A 28 -4.58 -3.73 -1.83
CA VAL A 28 -5.81 -3.18 -1.24
C VAL A 28 -5.48 -1.89 -0.48
N VAL A 29 -4.49 -1.92 0.41
CA VAL A 29 -4.01 -0.74 1.15
C VAL A 29 -3.60 0.38 0.20
N SER A 30 -2.82 0.08 -0.84
CA SER A 30 -2.36 1.07 -1.82
C SER A 30 -3.53 1.73 -2.58
N ARG A 31 -4.56 0.97 -2.98
CA ARG A 31 -5.76 1.50 -3.64
C ARG A 31 -6.64 2.34 -2.71
N ILE A 32 -6.64 2.04 -1.42
CA ILE A 32 -7.32 2.85 -0.41
C ILE A 32 -6.55 4.16 -0.20
N ALA A 33 -5.24 4.09 -0.02
CA ALA A 33 -4.38 5.25 0.18
C ALA A 33 -4.36 6.18 -1.04
N SER A 34 -4.45 5.64 -2.26
CA SER A 34 -4.56 6.42 -3.50
C SER A 34 -5.93 7.10 -3.67
N GLY A 35 -6.94 6.67 -2.90
CA GLY A 35 -8.32 7.13 -3.01
C GLY A 35 -9.13 6.46 -4.13
N GLU A 36 -8.60 5.42 -4.78
CA GLU A 36 -9.34 4.61 -5.74
C GLU A 36 -10.54 3.93 -5.06
N TYR A 37 -10.33 3.41 -3.85
CA TYR A 37 -11.41 2.91 -3.00
C TYR A 37 -11.83 4.00 -2.00
N ALA A 38 -12.95 4.65 -2.29
CA ALA A 38 -13.57 5.65 -1.42
C ALA A 38 -14.89 5.13 -0.85
N ASN A 39 -15.34 5.68 0.28
CA ASN A 39 -16.62 5.33 0.92
C ASN A 39 -16.76 3.83 1.23
N ILE A 40 -15.69 3.24 1.78
CA ILE A 40 -15.64 1.82 2.11
C ILE A 40 -16.60 1.55 3.27
N SER A 41 -17.50 0.57 3.08
CA SER A 41 -18.39 0.06 4.12
C SER A 41 -17.69 -0.95 5.01
N PHE A 42 -17.02 -1.94 4.40
CA PHE A 42 -16.25 -2.96 5.10
C PHE A 42 -15.26 -3.62 4.14
N ILE A 43 -14.27 -4.27 4.73
CA ILE A 43 -13.27 -5.09 4.06
C ILE A 43 -13.21 -6.43 4.78
N HIS A 44 -13.59 -7.49 4.07
CA HIS A 44 -13.46 -8.84 4.60
C HIS A 44 -12.29 -9.56 3.95
N GLU A 45 -11.49 -10.20 4.79
CA GLU A 45 -10.52 -11.20 4.37
C GLU A 45 -11.21 -12.57 4.38
N VAL A 46 -11.18 -13.25 3.23
CA VAL A 46 -11.71 -14.60 3.09
C VAL A 46 -10.53 -15.55 2.93
N ALA A 47 -10.38 -16.46 3.88
CA ALA A 47 -9.32 -17.46 3.88
C ALA A 47 -9.93 -18.84 4.10
N ASP A 48 -9.89 -19.69 3.06
CA ASP A 48 -10.42 -21.06 3.06
C ASP A 48 -11.92 -21.14 3.44
N PHE A 49 -12.24 -21.28 4.72
CA PHE A 49 -13.61 -21.36 5.25
C PHE A 49 -13.92 -20.30 6.31
N SER A 50 -13.00 -19.36 6.55
CA SER A 50 -13.20 -18.23 7.45
C SER A 50 -13.39 -16.92 6.69
N VAL A 51 -14.17 -16.04 7.30
CA VAL A 51 -14.36 -14.66 6.88
C VAL A 51 -14.05 -13.80 8.10
N GLU A 52 -13.05 -12.94 7.97
CA GLU A 52 -12.62 -12.02 9.02
C GLU A 52 -12.84 -10.58 8.59
N ASP A 53 -13.34 -9.75 9.50
CA ASP A 53 -13.44 -8.30 9.28
C ASP A 53 -12.11 -7.65 9.64
N VAL A 54 -11.41 -7.20 8.60
CA VAL A 54 -10.09 -6.56 8.67
C VAL A 54 -10.17 -5.08 8.31
N THR A 55 -11.38 -4.51 8.33
CA THR A 55 -11.63 -3.12 7.91
C THR A 55 -10.78 -2.13 8.70
N GLU A 56 -10.79 -2.22 10.03
CA GLU A 56 -10.05 -1.29 10.88
C GLU A 56 -8.54 -1.40 10.65
N ASP A 57 -8.02 -2.62 10.55
CA ASP A 57 -6.58 -2.85 10.36
C ASP A 57 -6.09 -2.29 9.02
N ILE A 58 -6.83 -2.54 7.94
CA ILE A 58 -6.45 -2.07 6.60
C ILE A 58 -6.61 -0.56 6.47
N LEU A 59 -7.66 0.04 7.05
CA LEU A 59 -7.83 1.50 7.06
C LEU A 59 -6.74 2.18 7.89
N ALA A 60 -6.35 1.60 9.02
CA ALA A 60 -5.26 2.10 9.83
C ALA A 60 -3.92 2.03 9.07
N GLU A 61 -3.67 0.94 8.35
CA GLU A 61 -2.48 0.77 7.51
C GLU A 61 -2.44 1.80 6.36
N ALA A 62 -3.57 2.03 5.68
CA ALA A 62 -3.69 3.01 4.59
C ALA A 62 -3.61 4.47 5.06
N ALA A 63 -3.95 4.75 6.32
CA ALA A 63 -3.82 6.08 6.91
C ALA A 63 -2.38 6.46 7.24
N VAL A 64 -1.45 5.49 7.30
CA VAL A 64 -0.03 5.78 7.45
C VAL A 64 0.46 6.37 6.13
N PRO A 65 1.00 7.61 6.11
CA PRO A 65 1.60 8.15 4.91
C PRO A 65 2.64 7.16 4.41
N GLU A 66 2.51 6.74 3.15
CA GLU A 66 3.55 5.96 2.50
C GLU A 66 4.83 6.81 2.59
N ILE A 67 5.73 6.45 3.53
CA ILE A 67 7.11 6.88 3.44
C ILE A 67 7.58 6.15 2.19
N ALA A 68 7.44 6.81 1.04
CA ALA A 68 8.00 6.35 -0.22
C ALA A 68 9.38 5.83 0.15
N SER A 69 9.60 4.53 -0.01
CA SER A 69 10.86 3.88 0.36
C SER A 69 11.93 4.68 -0.34
N SER A 70 12.54 5.60 0.40
CA SER A 70 13.26 6.66 -0.24
C SER A 70 14.40 5.94 -0.90
N SER A 71 14.65 6.27 -2.17
CA SER A 71 15.92 6.01 -2.84
C SER A 71 17.13 6.65 -2.09
N ALA A 72 17.00 6.95 -0.80
CA ALA A 72 17.96 7.64 0.06
C ALA A 72 19.26 6.87 0.24
N ASP A 73 19.30 5.56 -0.01
CA ASP A 73 20.55 4.80 0.13
C ASP A 73 21.38 4.70 -1.16
N LEU A 74 20.96 5.32 -2.27
CA LEU A 74 21.80 5.43 -3.48
C LEU A 74 22.59 6.75 -3.56
N GLN A 75 22.15 7.80 -2.86
CA GLN A 75 22.88 9.07 -2.86
C GLN A 75 24.12 9.02 -1.96
N ALA A 76 24.02 8.40 -0.78
CA ALA A 76 25.13 8.34 0.17
C ALA A 76 26.36 7.60 -0.40
N SER A 77 26.14 6.49 -1.11
CA SER A 77 27.20 5.74 -1.80
C SER A 77 27.84 6.54 -2.95
N ALA A 78 27.04 7.31 -3.70
CA ALA A 78 27.54 8.17 -4.76
C ALA A 78 28.39 9.33 -4.22
N PHE A 79 27.96 9.98 -3.13
CA PHE A 79 28.72 11.08 -2.51
C PHE A 79 30.05 10.62 -1.90
N ASP A 80 30.07 9.43 -1.28
CA ASP A 80 31.31 8.88 -0.71
C ASP A 80 32.32 8.52 -1.81
N HIS A 81 31.85 7.90 -2.91
CA HIS A 81 32.70 7.59 -4.06
C HIS A 81 33.31 8.86 -4.71
N ILE A 82 32.50 9.92 -4.90
CA ILE A 82 32.99 11.18 -5.49
C ILE A 82 34.02 11.85 -4.57
N ARG A 83 33.80 11.79 -3.25
CA ARG A 83 34.73 12.35 -2.27
C ARG A 83 36.05 11.59 -2.26
N ASP A 84 36.01 10.28 -2.38
CA ASP A 84 37.21 9.45 -2.38
C ASP A 84 38.07 9.70 -3.62
N LEU A 85 37.45 9.84 -4.80
CA LEU A 85 38.16 10.22 -6.04
C LEU A 85 38.92 11.55 -5.91
N ARG A 86 38.32 12.55 -5.24
CA ARG A 86 38.96 13.86 -5.02
C ARG A 86 40.17 13.84 -4.10
N LYS A 87 40.31 12.83 -3.22
CA LYS A 87 41.50 12.70 -2.35
C LYS A 87 42.74 12.28 -3.14
N HIS A 88 42.56 11.72 -4.33
CA HIS A 88 43.63 11.20 -5.17
C HIS A 88 44.06 12.16 -6.30
N GLU A 89 43.47 13.35 -6.38
CA GLU A 89 43.95 14.37 -7.32
C GLU A 89 45.25 15.00 -6.78
N PRO A 90 46.34 15.02 -7.57
CA PRO A 90 47.55 15.74 -7.19
C PRO A 90 47.29 17.25 -7.26
N ALA A 91 47.79 17.98 -6.25
CA ALA A 91 47.63 19.42 -6.06
C ALA A 91 48.22 20.28 -7.19
#